data_AF-A0A817TGU2-F1
#
_entry.id   AF-A0A817TGU2-F1
#
_cell.length_a   1.000
_cell.length_b   1.000
_cell.length_c   1.000
_cell.angle_alpha   90.00
_cell.angle_beta   90.00
_cell.angle_gamma   90.00
#
_symmetry.space_group_name_H-M   'P 1'
#
loop_
_entity.id
_entity.type
_entity.pdbx_description
1 polymer ?
#
loop_
_entity_poly.entity_id
_entity_poly.type
_entity_poly.pdbx_seq_one_letter_code
_entity_poly.pdbx_strand_id
1 'polypeptide(L)'
;MQSQLSHRSSTGDPCRVCGFEKNTGRNFGVITCSTCKAFFRRNGRTGSALPSCRFGSQCPVNERTRRQCPTCRLAKCFAVGMQKDLIRTDEERASRLQLVKANRLQRQEKLLAVSLSAQTTPLQKPHRRVPHETPRMNFNQINKISTPLSSNDWIQLTNIRSAYEHYCLHPILQAEEQREEYLSGQPLKCRLKEHTFMNVLTVRLTSLVSFFRATIPFFSMDLNSNDRAWLVRTNLHYLLLFSSMDLMSVNGNQTHFDSKRSCHAAYLYVYGQDLLLRAEYLIQKLKHLIDFDPAISKIVQIILFLSPSLLTNYDANYYYQPSEKTISDIVQAQEQYINILWSYLIYRHGHENGQKLLMAIMGQVLEHQNFGADVDKSLLERQPFGDLVYSMLMSFSRN
;
A
#
# COMPACT_ATOMS: atom_id res chain seq x y z
N MET A 1 30.38 -32.03 20.33
CA MET A 1 31.17 -31.13 19.46
C MET A 1 30.40 -30.88 18.17
N GLN A 2 29.69 -29.77 18.05
CA GLN A 2 29.28 -29.19 16.77
C GLN A 2 29.13 -27.69 17.01
N SER A 3 30.27 -27.00 16.84
CA SER A 3 30.41 -25.55 16.99
C SER A 3 29.96 -24.86 15.70
N GLN A 4 28.94 -24.02 15.84
CA GLN A 4 28.82 -22.67 15.30
C GLN A 4 29.55 -22.36 13.98
N LEU A 5 28.77 -22.08 12.93
CA LEU A 5 29.10 -21.01 11.98
C LEU A 5 27.99 -19.96 12.04
N SER A 6 28.39 -18.86 12.65
CA SER A 6 27.64 -17.65 12.94
C SER A 6 27.18 -16.95 11.67
N HIS A 7 25.89 -16.62 11.65
CA HIS A 7 25.29 -15.75 10.66
C HIS A 7 25.70 -14.30 10.97
N ARG A 8 26.83 -13.83 10.40
CA ARG A 8 27.10 -12.39 10.23
C ARG A 8 28.24 -12.14 9.22
N SER A 9 27.83 -11.76 8.01
CA SER A 9 28.40 -10.68 7.18
C SER A 9 28.07 -10.95 5.70
N SER A 10 27.49 -9.97 5.04
CA SER A 10 27.77 -9.68 3.63
C SER A 10 27.26 -8.25 3.40
N THR A 11 28.08 -7.20 3.50
CA THR A 11 28.96 -6.76 2.41
C THR A 11 28.43 -7.16 1.03
N GLY A 12 28.19 -6.16 0.19
CA GLY A 12 27.65 -6.31 -1.15
C GLY A 12 28.55 -7.13 -2.06
N ASP A 13 28.49 -8.45 -1.94
CA ASP A 13 29.14 -9.34 -2.90
C ASP A 13 28.51 -9.11 -4.28
N PRO A 14 29.34 -8.82 -5.31
CA PRO A 14 28.85 -8.51 -6.63
C PRO A 14 28.13 -9.71 -7.24
N CYS A 15 27.11 -9.42 -8.06
CA CYS A 15 26.40 -10.42 -8.82
C CYS A 15 27.37 -11.29 -9.61
N ARG A 16 27.45 -12.60 -9.31
CA ARG A 16 28.42 -13.51 -9.96
C ARG A 16 28.26 -13.63 -11.47
N VAL A 17 27.10 -13.22 -12.02
CA VAL A 17 26.81 -13.24 -13.46
C VAL A 17 27.30 -11.97 -14.17
N CYS A 18 27.12 -10.79 -13.58
CA CYS A 18 27.33 -9.52 -14.31
C CYS A 18 28.11 -8.46 -13.51
N GLY A 19 28.62 -8.77 -12.33
CA GLY A 19 29.40 -7.86 -11.49
C GLY A 19 28.60 -6.78 -10.75
N PHE A 20 27.30 -6.65 -10.98
CA PHE A 20 26.49 -5.59 -10.35
C PHE A 20 26.40 -5.77 -8.83
N GLU A 21 26.79 -4.73 -8.07
CA GLU A 21 26.94 -4.77 -6.61
C GLU A 21 25.63 -4.53 -5.84
N LYS A 22 24.68 -3.77 -6.39
CA LYS A 22 23.42 -3.44 -5.70
C LYS A 22 22.36 -4.53 -5.91
N ASN A 23 21.45 -4.64 -4.93
CA ASN A 23 20.30 -5.58 -4.98
C ASN A 23 20.71 -7.03 -5.25
N THR A 24 21.84 -7.46 -4.67
CA THR A 24 22.33 -8.83 -4.74
C THR A 24 21.74 -9.67 -3.60
N GLY A 25 21.55 -10.94 -3.87
CA GLY A 25 21.09 -11.91 -2.89
C GLY A 25 21.20 -13.32 -3.45
N ARG A 26 21.06 -14.33 -2.58
CA ARG A 26 21.12 -15.73 -3.01
C ARG A 26 19.85 -16.09 -3.78
N ASN A 27 19.97 -16.29 -5.09
CA ASN A 27 18.86 -16.68 -5.96
C ASN A 27 19.27 -17.91 -6.77
N PHE A 28 18.42 -18.94 -6.74
CA PHE A 28 18.67 -20.21 -7.45
C PHE A 28 20.05 -20.81 -7.14
N GLY A 29 20.48 -20.74 -5.87
CA GLY A 29 21.75 -21.29 -5.38
C GLY A 29 22.92 -20.31 -5.31
N VAL A 30 22.89 -19.19 -6.05
CA VAL A 30 24.05 -18.29 -6.26
C VAL A 30 23.75 -16.83 -5.92
N ILE A 31 24.74 -16.06 -5.45
CA ILE A 31 24.63 -14.60 -5.27
C ILE A 31 24.48 -13.91 -6.62
N THR A 32 23.31 -13.32 -6.87
CA THR A 32 22.98 -12.63 -8.12
C THR A 32 22.10 -11.41 -7.87
N CYS A 33 22.17 -10.43 -8.77
CA CYS A 33 21.27 -9.28 -8.75
C CYS A 33 19.85 -9.65 -9.20
N SER A 34 18.86 -8.81 -8.83
CA SER A 34 17.45 -8.96 -9.21
C SER A 34 17.22 -9.15 -10.72
N THR A 35 18.01 -8.49 -11.57
CA THR A 35 17.89 -8.61 -13.03
C THR A 35 18.34 -10.00 -13.52
N CYS A 36 19.43 -10.54 -12.99
CA CYS A 36 19.92 -11.87 -13.36
C CYS A 36 19.03 -12.98 -12.79
N LYS A 37 18.48 -12.79 -11.58
CA LYS A 37 17.41 -13.64 -11.02
C LYS A 37 16.22 -13.73 -11.98
N ALA A 38 15.65 -12.60 -12.39
CA ALA A 38 14.46 -12.57 -13.24
C ALA A 38 14.74 -13.11 -14.66
N PHE A 39 15.95 -12.91 -15.17
CA PHE A 39 16.39 -13.48 -16.44
C PHE A 39 16.49 -15.01 -16.37
N PHE A 40 17.13 -15.55 -15.34
CA PHE A 40 17.30 -16.99 -15.16
C PHE A 40 15.97 -17.71 -14.92
N ARG A 41 15.05 -17.12 -14.14
CA ARG A 41 13.70 -17.67 -13.93
C ARG A 41 12.92 -17.87 -15.23
N ARG A 42 13.11 -16.98 -16.22
CA ARG A 42 12.42 -17.01 -17.52
C ARG A 42 13.05 -17.99 -18.50
N ASN A 43 14.37 -18.09 -18.51
CA ASN A 43 15.10 -18.78 -19.58
C ASN A 43 15.82 -20.06 -19.11
N GLY A 44 15.94 -20.29 -17.81
CA GLY A 44 16.69 -21.42 -17.23
C GLY A 44 16.04 -22.80 -17.45
N ARG A 45 14.79 -22.84 -17.91
CA ARG A 45 14.08 -24.10 -18.21
C ARG A 45 14.16 -24.47 -19.68
N THR A 46 13.80 -23.51 -20.52
CA THR A 46 13.57 -23.67 -21.95
C THR A 46 14.76 -23.14 -22.73
N GLY A 47 15.99 -23.55 -22.39
CA GLY A 47 17.23 -23.03 -23.00
C GLY A 47 17.25 -22.95 -24.54
N SER A 48 16.32 -23.63 -25.21
CA SER A 48 16.01 -23.62 -26.65
C SER A 48 15.29 -22.37 -27.19
N ALA A 49 14.73 -21.48 -26.36
CA ALA A 49 13.98 -20.31 -26.83
C ALA A 49 14.82 -19.04 -27.04
N LEU A 50 16.13 -19.08 -26.79
CA LEU A 50 17.01 -17.92 -26.95
C LEU A 50 17.65 -17.87 -28.34
N PRO A 51 17.78 -16.67 -28.96
CA PRO A 51 18.46 -16.52 -30.24
C PRO A 51 19.91 -16.99 -30.19
N SER A 52 20.40 -17.65 -31.24
CA SER A 52 21.82 -18.02 -31.33
C SER A 52 22.75 -16.82 -31.14
N CYS A 53 23.90 -17.03 -30.48
CA CYS A 53 24.89 -15.98 -30.32
C CYS A 53 25.45 -15.56 -31.67
N ARG A 54 25.49 -14.25 -31.96
CA ARG A 54 26.04 -13.69 -33.20
C ARG A 54 27.56 -13.50 -33.18
N PHE A 55 28.21 -13.73 -32.04
CA PHE A 55 29.62 -13.40 -31.79
C PHE A 55 30.40 -14.59 -31.19
N GLY A 56 30.10 -15.82 -31.63
CA GLY A 56 30.89 -17.01 -31.26
C GLY A 56 30.77 -17.49 -29.81
N SER A 57 29.65 -17.21 -29.14
CA SER A 57 29.33 -17.69 -27.77
C SER A 57 30.29 -17.25 -26.65
N GLN A 58 31.07 -16.19 -26.87
CA GLN A 58 32.03 -15.64 -25.88
C GLN A 58 31.75 -14.17 -25.54
N CYS A 59 30.50 -13.70 -25.67
CA CYS A 59 30.18 -12.30 -25.37
C CYS A 59 30.45 -11.98 -23.89
N PRO A 60 31.15 -10.87 -23.57
CA PRO A 60 31.37 -10.46 -22.19
C PRO A 60 30.04 -10.12 -21.51
N VAL A 61 29.83 -10.63 -20.29
CA VAL A 61 28.63 -10.38 -19.50
C VAL A 61 28.99 -9.54 -18.28
N ASN A 62 28.76 -8.23 -18.38
CA ASN A 62 28.90 -7.29 -17.27
C ASN A 62 27.63 -6.44 -17.11
N GLU A 63 27.60 -5.47 -16.18
CA GLU A 63 26.43 -4.64 -15.92
C GLU A 63 25.86 -3.97 -17.18
N ARG A 64 26.74 -3.48 -18.06
CA ARG A 64 26.41 -2.74 -19.28
C ARG A 64 26.06 -3.68 -20.44
N THR A 65 26.81 -4.78 -20.61
CA THR A 65 26.72 -5.67 -21.77
C THR A 65 25.77 -6.85 -21.58
N ARG A 66 25.30 -7.14 -20.36
CA ARG A 66 24.39 -8.29 -20.05
C ARG A 66 23.07 -8.31 -20.83
N ARG A 67 22.73 -7.28 -21.59
CA ARG A 67 21.54 -7.25 -22.47
C ARG A 67 21.85 -7.58 -23.93
N GLN A 68 23.11 -7.52 -24.35
CA GLN A 68 23.54 -7.65 -25.75
C GLN A 68 23.43 -9.09 -26.27
N CYS A 69 23.73 -10.09 -25.44
CA CYS A 69 23.62 -11.49 -25.82
C CYS A 69 22.93 -12.31 -24.72
N PRO A 70 21.63 -12.61 -24.84
CA PRO A 70 20.91 -13.40 -23.84
C PRO A 70 21.46 -14.82 -23.73
N THR A 71 21.95 -15.39 -24.83
CA THR A 71 22.51 -16.76 -24.87
C THR A 71 23.79 -16.88 -24.06
N CYS A 72 24.74 -15.97 -24.25
CA CYS A 72 25.96 -15.93 -23.42
C CYS A 72 25.64 -15.61 -21.96
N ARG A 73 24.62 -14.78 -21.69
CA ARG A 73 24.16 -14.51 -20.33
C ARG A 73 23.59 -15.75 -19.66
N LEU A 74 22.76 -16.53 -20.36
CA LEU A 74 22.19 -17.76 -19.82
C LEU A 74 23.26 -18.81 -19.58
N ALA A 75 24.19 -18.98 -20.52
CA ALA A 75 25.36 -19.83 -20.35
C ALA A 75 26.16 -19.41 -19.09
N LYS A 76 26.40 -18.11 -18.88
CA LYS A 76 27.07 -17.61 -17.68
C LYS A 76 26.27 -17.86 -16.40
N CYS A 77 24.94 -17.76 -16.41
CA CYS A 77 24.09 -18.10 -15.26
C CYS A 77 24.30 -19.56 -14.82
N PHE A 78 24.31 -20.51 -15.76
CA PHE A 78 24.60 -21.91 -15.44
C PHE A 78 26.05 -22.10 -14.99
N ALA A 79 27.01 -21.46 -15.68
CA ALA A 79 28.43 -21.57 -15.34
C ALA A 79 28.77 -21.10 -13.92
N VAL A 80 28.01 -20.13 -13.37
CA VAL A 80 28.21 -19.67 -11.97
C VAL A 80 27.48 -20.52 -10.94
N GLY A 81 26.71 -21.53 -11.38
CA GLY A 81 26.03 -22.52 -10.54
C GLY A 81 24.53 -22.27 -10.32
N MET A 82 23.85 -21.47 -11.12
CA MET A 82 22.40 -21.28 -10.94
C MET A 82 21.64 -22.57 -11.29
N GLN A 83 20.80 -23.04 -10.37
CA GLN A 83 20.10 -24.32 -10.49
C GLN A 83 18.68 -24.13 -11.05
N LYS A 84 18.39 -24.73 -12.22
CA LYS A 84 17.07 -24.67 -12.87
C LYS A 84 15.98 -25.40 -12.09
N ASP A 85 16.35 -26.41 -11.29
CA ASP A 85 15.41 -27.22 -10.50
C ASP A 85 14.78 -26.43 -9.35
N LEU A 86 15.42 -25.33 -8.94
CA LEU A 86 14.86 -24.37 -7.98
C LEU A 86 13.82 -23.41 -8.61
N ILE A 87 13.56 -23.53 -9.91
CA ILE A 87 12.43 -22.85 -10.56
C ILE A 87 11.20 -23.74 -10.37
N ARG A 88 10.08 -23.19 -9.87
CA ARG A 88 8.82 -23.93 -9.60
C ARG A 88 8.10 -24.42 -10.85
N THR A 89 7.69 -25.70 -10.91
CA THR A 89 7.04 -26.36 -12.06
C THR A 89 5.67 -25.74 -12.37
N ASP A 90 5.20 -25.95 -13.60
CA ASP A 90 3.88 -25.44 -13.98
C ASP A 90 2.77 -26.20 -13.24
N GLU A 91 3.00 -27.47 -12.90
CA GLU A 91 2.17 -28.26 -11.99
C GLU A 91 2.12 -27.64 -10.58
N GLU A 92 3.26 -27.31 -9.96
CA GLU A 92 3.30 -26.66 -8.64
C GLU A 92 2.59 -25.29 -8.64
N ARG A 93 2.67 -24.55 -9.77
CA ARG A 93 1.93 -23.30 -9.94
C ARG A 93 0.43 -23.57 -10.04
N ALA A 94 0.02 -24.56 -10.82
CA ALA A 94 -1.37 -24.95 -10.99
C ALA A 94 -1.98 -25.46 -9.68
N SER A 95 -1.28 -26.33 -8.93
CA SER A 95 -1.70 -26.81 -7.61
C SER A 95 -1.87 -25.67 -6.61
N ARG A 96 -0.97 -24.68 -6.63
CA ARG A 96 -1.12 -23.49 -5.78
C ARG A 96 -2.32 -22.63 -6.18
N LEU A 97 -2.58 -22.46 -7.48
CA LEU A 97 -3.77 -21.75 -7.97
C LEU A 97 -5.07 -22.50 -7.60
N GLN A 98 -5.07 -23.83 -7.68
CA GLN A 98 -6.18 -24.67 -7.25
C GLN A 98 -6.41 -24.56 -5.74
N LEU A 99 -5.36 -24.59 -4.93
CA LEU A 99 -5.45 -24.38 -3.48
C LEU A 99 -6.02 -23.01 -3.14
N VAL A 100 -5.59 -21.95 -3.84
CA VAL A 100 -6.14 -20.60 -3.67
C VAL A 100 -7.62 -20.55 -4.05
N LYS A 101 -8.03 -21.24 -5.13
CA LYS A 101 -9.45 -21.32 -5.55
C LYS A 101 -10.29 -22.10 -4.54
N ALA A 102 -9.80 -23.23 -4.02
CA ALA A 102 -10.46 -24.02 -2.99
C ALA A 102 -10.65 -23.23 -1.69
N ASN A 103 -9.61 -22.50 -1.25
CA ASN A 103 -9.69 -21.64 -0.06
C ASN A 103 -10.70 -20.48 -0.23
N ARG A 104 -10.88 -19.96 -1.45
CA ARG A 104 -11.91 -18.96 -1.75
C ARG A 104 -13.33 -19.55 -1.65
N LEU A 105 -13.54 -20.75 -2.18
CA LEU A 105 -14.85 -21.44 -2.11
C LEU A 105 -15.23 -21.79 -0.67
N GLN A 106 -14.31 -22.34 0.13
CA GLN A 106 -14.55 -22.62 1.56
C GLN A 106 -14.90 -21.36 2.35
N ARG A 107 -14.28 -20.22 2.04
CA ARG A 107 -14.61 -18.94 2.69
C ARG A 107 -16.02 -18.47 2.34
N GLN A 108 -16.46 -18.71 1.11
CA GLN A 108 -17.81 -18.36 0.63
C GLN A 108 -18.89 -19.24 1.29
N GLU A 109 -18.65 -20.55 1.44
CA GLU A 109 -19.54 -21.47 2.14
C GLU A 109 -19.68 -21.12 3.64
N LYS A 110 -18.56 -20.76 4.29
CA LYS A 110 -18.60 -20.30 5.70
C LYS A 110 -19.40 -19.01 5.89
N LEU A 111 -19.36 -18.09 4.92
CA LEU A 111 -20.14 -16.84 4.98
C LEU A 111 -21.65 -17.08 4.83
N LEU A 112 -22.04 -18.05 3.99
CA LEU A 112 -23.43 -18.48 3.82
C LEU A 112 -23.98 -19.22 5.05
N ALA A 113 -23.15 -20.02 5.73
CA ALA A 113 -23.57 -20.73 6.94
C ALA A 113 -23.87 -19.79 8.12
N VAL A 114 -23.13 -18.68 8.25
CA VAL A 114 -23.33 -17.67 9.31
C VAL A 114 -24.63 -16.87 9.13
N SER A 115 -25.11 -16.74 7.88
CA SER A 115 -26.35 -16.01 7.59
C SER A 115 -27.61 -16.81 7.94
N LEU A 116 -27.53 -18.14 7.99
CA LEU A 116 -28.66 -19.04 8.31
C LEU A 116 -28.87 -19.23 9.82
N SER A 117 -27.88 -18.96 10.67
CA SER A 117 -27.96 -19.17 12.13
C SER A 117 -28.46 -17.95 12.93
N ALA A 118 -28.76 -16.83 12.28
CA ALA A 118 -29.05 -15.55 12.95
C ALA A 118 -30.53 -15.33 13.37
N GLN A 119 -31.42 -16.32 13.25
CA GLN A 119 -32.87 -16.13 13.49
C GLN A 119 -33.42 -16.66 14.82
N THR A 120 -32.60 -17.11 15.77
CA THR A 120 -33.13 -17.56 17.09
C THR A 120 -32.25 -17.15 18.26
N THR A 121 -32.58 -16.05 18.94
CA THR A 121 -32.51 -15.92 20.42
C THR A 121 -33.09 -14.58 20.93
N PRO A 122 -33.88 -14.54 22.02
CA PRO A 122 -34.49 -13.31 22.57
C PRO A 122 -33.57 -12.54 23.53
N LEU A 123 -33.73 -11.22 23.56
CA LEU A 123 -33.07 -10.28 24.49
C LEU A 123 -33.41 -10.58 25.96
N GLN A 124 -32.39 -10.63 26.81
CA GLN A 124 -32.52 -10.28 28.23
C GLN A 124 -31.46 -9.25 28.64
N LYS A 125 -31.94 -8.16 29.25
CA LYS A 125 -31.15 -7.08 29.86
C LYS A 125 -30.55 -7.56 31.18
N PRO A 126 -29.39 -7.02 31.61
CA PRO A 126 -29.06 -6.96 33.04
C PRO A 126 -28.97 -5.53 33.54
N HIS A 127 -29.77 -5.25 34.56
CA HIS A 127 -29.60 -4.14 35.51
C HIS A 127 -28.81 -4.69 36.71
N ARG A 128 -27.65 -4.10 37.06
CA ARG A 128 -27.24 -3.92 38.47
C ARG A 128 -26.09 -2.93 38.63
N ARG A 129 -26.23 -2.09 39.67
CA ARG A 129 -25.32 -1.03 40.12
C ARG A 129 -24.03 -1.60 40.71
N VAL A 130 -22.93 -0.86 40.60
CA VAL A 130 -21.70 -1.05 41.40
C VAL A 130 -21.25 0.33 41.94
N PRO A 131 -20.88 0.45 43.23
CA PRO A 131 -20.53 1.70 43.88
C PRO A 131 -19.10 2.18 43.59
N HIS A 132 -18.92 3.49 43.75
CA HIS A 132 -17.67 4.25 43.68
C HIS A 132 -16.73 3.91 44.85
N GLU A 133 -15.55 3.36 44.56
CA GLU A 133 -14.34 3.52 45.39
C GLU A 133 -13.11 3.57 44.48
N THR A 134 -12.25 4.57 44.71
CA THR A 134 -10.95 4.74 44.04
C THR A 134 -9.86 3.99 44.81
N PRO A 135 -8.98 3.21 44.16
CA PRO A 135 -7.73 2.78 44.78
C PRO A 135 -6.50 3.43 44.14
N ARG A 136 -5.66 3.98 45.01
CA ARG A 136 -4.28 4.44 44.78
C ARG A 136 -3.48 3.39 44.00
N MET A 137 -2.77 3.81 42.95
CA MET A 137 -1.88 2.96 42.18
C MET A 137 -0.67 2.50 43.01
N ASN A 138 -0.44 1.20 43.02
CA ASN A 138 0.72 0.54 43.63
C ASN A 138 1.71 0.16 42.51
N PHE A 139 2.92 0.70 42.54
CA PHE A 139 3.87 0.76 41.41
C PHE A 139 4.63 -0.55 41.07
N ASN A 140 4.17 -1.73 41.49
CA ASN A 140 4.96 -2.97 41.43
C ASN A 140 4.36 -4.13 40.59
N GLN A 141 3.63 -3.86 39.51
CA GLN A 141 3.12 -4.91 38.59
C GLN A 141 3.52 -4.72 37.10
N ILE A 142 4.73 -4.22 36.81
CA ILE A 142 5.15 -3.97 35.42
C ILE A 142 5.60 -5.23 34.63
N ASN A 143 5.66 -6.43 35.21
CA ASN A 143 6.23 -7.60 34.51
C ASN A 143 5.26 -8.74 34.16
N LYS A 144 4.03 -8.44 33.72
CA LYS A 144 3.20 -9.37 32.93
C LYS A 144 2.29 -8.64 31.93
N ILE A 145 2.88 -8.02 30.90
CA ILE A 145 2.09 -7.62 29.71
C ILE A 145 1.91 -8.88 28.85
N SER A 146 0.75 -9.52 29.00
CA SER A 146 0.14 -10.37 27.99
C SER A 146 0.19 -9.64 26.64
N THR A 147 0.50 -10.34 25.55
CA THR A 147 0.67 -9.82 24.18
C THR A 147 -0.10 -8.51 23.87
N PRO A 148 0.56 -7.45 23.36
CA PRO A 148 -0.05 -6.11 23.21
C PRO A 148 -1.27 -6.04 22.29
N LEU A 149 -1.40 -7.00 21.37
CA LEU A 149 -2.50 -7.07 20.41
C LEU A 149 -3.57 -8.05 20.90
N SER A 150 -4.81 -7.58 21.01
CA SER A 150 -5.96 -8.44 21.23
C SER A 150 -6.31 -9.25 19.98
N SER A 151 -7.10 -10.32 20.14
CA SER A 151 -7.62 -11.07 18.99
C SER A 151 -8.44 -10.18 18.04
N ASN A 152 -9.11 -9.16 18.57
CA ASN A 152 -9.87 -8.21 17.76
C ASN A 152 -8.95 -7.31 16.93
N ASP A 153 -7.82 -6.87 17.48
CA ASP A 153 -6.85 -6.04 16.75
C ASP A 153 -6.24 -6.80 15.58
N TRP A 154 -5.94 -8.09 15.76
CA TRP A 154 -5.47 -8.96 14.67
C TRP A 154 -6.49 -9.13 13.56
N ILE A 155 -7.78 -9.26 13.91
CA ILE A 155 -8.87 -9.32 12.94
C ILE A 155 -8.93 -8.00 12.17
N GLN A 156 -8.85 -6.86 12.85
CA GLN A 156 -8.88 -5.55 12.20
C GLN A 156 -7.69 -5.33 11.27
N LEU A 157 -6.46 -5.64 11.70
CA LEU A 157 -5.27 -5.56 10.85
C LEU A 157 -5.40 -6.45 9.60
N THR A 158 -5.95 -7.66 9.77
CA THR A 158 -6.20 -8.59 8.65
C THR A 158 -7.27 -8.06 7.70
N ASN A 159 -8.32 -7.44 8.23
CA ASN A 159 -9.39 -6.82 7.45
C ASN A 159 -8.86 -5.62 6.65
N ILE A 160 -8.09 -4.73 7.27
CA ILE A 160 -7.45 -3.58 6.60
C ILE A 160 -6.58 -4.06 5.44
N ARG A 161 -5.72 -5.05 5.69
CA ARG A 161 -4.88 -5.63 4.64
C ARG A 161 -5.71 -6.23 3.51
N SER A 162 -6.70 -7.05 3.85
CA SER A 162 -7.55 -7.72 2.85
C SER A 162 -8.35 -6.71 2.01
N ALA A 163 -8.87 -5.66 2.66
CA ALA A 163 -9.57 -4.57 1.99
C ALA A 163 -8.64 -3.82 1.03
N TYR A 164 -7.43 -3.49 1.46
CA TYR A 164 -6.44 -2.83 0.59
C TYR A 164 -6.09 -3.70 -0.62
N GLU A 165 -5.80 -4.99 -0.41
CA GLU A 165 -5.48 -5.92 -1.49
C GLU A 165 -6.63 -6.02 -2.51
N HIS A 166 -7.87 -6.11 -2.03
CA HIS A 166 -9.05 -6.29 -2.86
C HIS A 166 -9.51 -5.01 -3.57
N TYR A 167 -9.62 -3.90 -2.85
CA TYR A 167 -10.23 -2.66 -3.37
C TYR A 167 -9.20 -1.70 -3.98
N CYS A 168 -7.92 -1.78 -3.60
CA CYS A 168 -6.88 -0.89 -4.13
C CYS A 168 -5.89 -1.63 -5.02
N LEU A 169 -5.14 -2.58 -4.47
CA LEU A 169 -3.99 -3.15 -5.16
C LEU A 169 -4.40 -3.85 -6.47
N HIS A 170 -5.36 -4.77 -6.41
CA HIS A 170 -5.77 -5.53 -7.60
C HIS A 170 -6.42 -4.66 -8.68
N PRO A 171 -7.43 -3.81 -8.39
CA PRO A 171 -8.07 -2.98 -9.40
C PRO A 171 -7.10 -2.00 -10.05
N ILE A 172 -6.21 -1.38 -9.27
CA ILE A 172 -5.25 -0.42 -9.81
C ILE A 172 -4.23 -1.09 -10.72
N LEU A 173 -3.69 -2.25 -10.33
CA LEU A 173 -2.76 -3.01 -11.18
C LEU A 173 -3.43 -3.48 -12.49
N GLN A 174 -4.67 -3.96 -12.42
CA GLN A 174 -5.43 -4.38 -13.60
C GLN A 174 -5.69 -3.20 -14.54
N ALA A 175 -6.10 -2.05 -14.00
CA ALA A 175 -6.32 -0.85 -14.80
C ALA A 175 -5.02 -0.34 -15.43
N GLU A 176 -3.89 -0.46 -14.75
CA GLU A 176 -2.57 -0.12 -15.31
C GLU A 176 -2.17 -1.06 -16.45
N GLU A 177 -2.39 -2.37 -16.30
CA GLU A 177 -2.08 -3.38 -17.33
C GLU A 177 -2.93 -3.18 -18.58
N GLN A 178 -4.25 -3.03 -18.43
CA GLN A 178 -5.18 -2.76 -19.55
C GLN A 178 -4.83 -1.45 -20.28
N ARG A 179 -4.39 -0.44 -19.53
CA ARG A 179 -3.98 0.84 -20.08
C ARG A 179 -2.68 0.74 -20.87
N GLU A 180 -1.69 -0.01 -20.38
CA GLU A 180 -0.44 -0.25 -21.11
C GLU A 180 -0.70 -0.99 -22.43
N GLU A 181 -1.56 -2.00 -22.41
CA GLU A 181 -2.00 -2.74 -23.60
C GLU A 181 -2.67 -1.81 -24.62
N TYR A 182 -3.67 -1.03 -24.19
CA TYR A 182 -4.38 -0.08 -25.06
C TYR A 182 -3.43 0.97 -25.67
N LEU A 183 -2.54 1.56 -24.88
CA LEU A 183 -1.65 2.63 -25.35
C LEU A 183 -0.57 2.13 -26.31
N SER A 184 -0.14 0.87 -26.18
CA SER A 184 0.86 0.26 -27.05
C SER A 184 0.43 0.32 -28.53
N GLY A 185 -0.87 0.19 -28.79
CA GLY A 185 -1.47 0.26 -30.13
C GLY A 185 -1.81 1.66 -30.64
N GLN A 186 -1.67 2.71 -29.81
CA GLN A 186 -2.10 4.07 -30.17
C GLN A 186 -0.93 4.95 -30.66
N PRO A 187 -1.14 5.89 -31.62
CA PRO A 187 -0.16 6.91 -31.99
C PRO A 187 0.26 7.77 -30.80
N LEU A 188 1.50 8.28 -30.78
CA LEU A 188 2.08 9.02 -29.65
C LEU A 188 1.20 10.20 -29.17
N LYS A 189 0.55 10.91 -30.11
CA LYS A 189 -0.35 12.05 -29.84
C LYS A 189 -1.65 11.63 -29.13
N CYS A 190 -2.10 10.38 -29.28
CA CYS A 190 -3.29 9.84 -28.60
C CYS A 190 -3.01 9.34 -27.18
N ARG A 191 -1.73 9.11 -26.82
CA ARG A 191 -1.35 8.56 -25.51
C ARG A 191 -1.40 9.57 -24.36
N LEU A 192 -1.57 10.85 -24.69
CA LEU A 192 -1.56 12.00 -23.77
C LEU A 192 -2.95 12.67 -23.66
N LYS A 193 -4.02 12.03 -24.13
CA LYS A 193 -5.37 12.62 -24.09
C LYS A 193 -5.96 12.61 -22.68
N GLU A 194 -6.70 13.67 -22.38
CA GLU A 194 -7.43 13.93 -21.12
C GLU A 194 -8.31 12.75 -20.65
N HIS A 195 -8.94 12.02 -21.58
CA HIS A 195 -9.74 10.83 -21.23
C HIS A 195 -8.91 9.74 -20.54
N THR A 196 -7.68 9.48 -20.98
CA THR A 196 -6.84 8.45 -20.38
C THR A 196 -6.33 8.87 -18.99
N PHE A 197 -6.29 10.17 -18.71
CA PHE A 197 -5.99 10.74 -17.41
C PHE A 197 -7.16 10.55 -16.43
N MET A 198 -8.37 10.91 -16.85
CA MET A 198 -9.58 10.80 -16.03
C MET A 198 -9.87 9.36 -15.62
N ASN A 199 -9.61 8.39 -16.49
CA ASN A 199 -9.80 6.97 -16.17
C ASN A 199 -8.90 6.50 -15.02
N VAL A 200 -7.64 6.94 -14.97
CA VAL A 200 -6.68 6.51 -13.93
C VAL A 200 -7.05 7.13 -12.57
N LEU A 201 -7.36 8.43 -12.55
CA LEU A 201 -7.80 9.09 -11.33
C LEU A 201 -9.13 8.50 -10.84
N THR A 202 -10.08 8.24 -11.74
CA THR A 202 -11.35 7.58 -11.43
C THR A 202 -11.14 6.24 -10.74
N VAL A 203 -10.35 5.33 -11.34
CA VAL A 203 -10.09 4.00 -10.74
C VAL A 203 -9.48 4.13 -9.35
N ARG A 204 -8.50 5.04 -9.18
CA ARG A 204 -7.80 5.23 -7.89
C ARG A 204 -8.70 5.85 -6.82
N LEU A 205 -9.53 6.82 -7.20
CA LEU A 205 -10.53 7.41 -6.32
C LEU A 205 -11.57 6.37 -5.89
N THR A 206 -12.16 5.64 -6.83
CA THR A 206 -13.12 4.57 -6.53
C THR A 206 -12.49 3.54 -5.60
N SER A 207 -11.25 3.13 -5.89
CA SER A 207 -10.50 2.16 -5.08
C SER A 207 -10.32 2.61 -3.63
N LEU A 208 -9.92 3.87 -3.42
CA LEU A 208 -9.73 4.44 -2.08
C LEU A 208 -11.05 4.58 -1.33
N VAL A 209 -12.10 5.07 -1.98
CA VAL A 209 -13.43 5.17 -1.36
C VAL A 209 -13.91 3.78 -0.94
N SER A 210 -13.81 2.77 -1.81
CA SER A 210 -14.18 1.40 -1.47
C SER A 210 -13.34 0.83 -0.33
N PHE A 211 -12.03 1.13 -0.29
CA PHE A 211 -11.16 0.76 0.82
C PHE A 211 -11.64 1.37 2.14
N PHE A 212 -11.85 2.69 2.21
CA PHE A 212 -12.31 3.35 3.44
C PHE A 212 -13.70 2.88 3.87
N ARG A 213 -14.62 2.61 2.93
CA ARG A 213 -15.93 2.02 3.25
C ARG A 213 -15.84 0.63 3.87
N ALA A 214 -14.90 -0.18 3.40
CA ALA A 214 -14.70 -1.53 3.89
C ALA A 214 -13.97 -1.56 5.24
N THR A 215 -13.09 -0.59 5.51
CA THR A 215 -12.33 -0.56 6.76
C THR A 215 -13.06 0.20 7.86
N ILE A 216 -13.81 1.25 7.54
CA ILE A 216 -14.42 2.19 8.50
C ILE A 216 -15.95 1.96 8.52
N PRO A 217 -16.50 1.19 9.48
CA PRO A 217 -17.93 0.82 9.45
C PRO A 217 -18.87 2.02 9.54
N PHE A 218 -18.58 2.98 10.43
CA PHE A 218 -19.44 4.16 10.64
C PHE A 218 -19.50 5.06 9.40
N PHE A 219 -18.42 5.10 8.60
CA PHE A 219 -18.39 5.86 7.35
C PHE A 219 -19.45 5.38 6.35
N SER A 220 -19.73 4.07 6.34
CA SER A 220 -20.72 3.47 5.45
C SER A 220 -22.13 3.47 6.03
N MET A 221 -22.27 3.21 7.34
CA MET A 221 -23.57 2.92 7.96
C MET A 221 -24.20 4.11 8.68
N ASP A 222 -23.39 4.99 9.29
CA ASP A 222 -23.86 5.97 10.27
C ASP A 222 -23.76 7.43 9.77
N LEU A 223 -22.79 7.75 8.91
CA LEU A 223 -22.67 9.08 8.33
C LEU A 223 -23.72 9.32 7.24
N ASN A 224 -24.39 10.47 7.30
CA ASN A 224 -25.29 10.90 6.22
C ASN A 224 -24.51 11.28 4.95
N SER A 225 -25.21 11.42 3.82
CA SER A 225 -24.59 11.69 2.51
C SER A 225 -23.79 12.99 2.45
N ASN A 226 -24.20 14.05 3.18
CA ASN A 226 -23.50 15.33 3.18
C ASN A 226 -22.21 15.25 4.01
N ASP A 227 -22.25 14.62 5.18
CA ASP A 227 -21.08 14.39 6.03
C ASP A 227 -20.04 13.50 5.36
N ARG A 228 -20.48 12.43 4.68
CA ARG A 228 -19.58 11.59 3.87
C ARG A 228 -18.94 12.40 2.74
N ALA A 229 -19.74 13.23 2.06
CA ALA A 229 -19.24 14.06 0.98
C ALA A 229 -18.25 15.10 1.43
N TRP A 230 -18.49 15.71 2.59
CA TRP A 230 -17.55 16.61 3.22
C TRP A 230 -16.24 15.89 3.53
N LEU A 231 -16.27 14.75 4.22
CA LEU A 231 -15.04 14.01 4.58
C LEU A 231 -14.24 13.58 3.35
N VAL A 232 -14.93 13.11 2.31
CA VAL A 232 -14.31 12.75 1.02
C VAL A 232 -13.67 13.96 0.35
N ARG A 233 -14.37 15.09 0.25
CA ARG A 233 -13.82 16.29 -0.41
C ARG A 233 -12.60 16.81 0.32
N THR A 234 -12.68 16.87 1.65
CA THR A 234 -11.64 17.43 2.49
C THR A 234 -10.36 16.59 2.48
N ASN A 235 -10.47 15.26 2.50
CA ASN A 235 -9.30 14.41 2.73
C ASN A 235 -8.87 13.54 1.55
N LEU A 236 -9.78 13.21 0.63
CA LEU A 236 -9.48 12.18 -0.37
C LEU A 236 -8.54 12.69 -1.47
N HIS A 237 -8.57 13.97 -1.81
CA HIS A 237 -7.81 14.51 -2.94
C HIS A 237 -6.29 14.51 -2.71
N TYR A 238 -5.83 14.80 -1.48
CA TYR A 238 -4.40 14.66 -1.15
C TYR A 238 -4.04 13.18 -0.92
N LEU A 239 -4.96 12.39 -0.36
CA LEU A 239 -4.76 10.95 -0.21
C LEU A 239 -4.70 10.22 -1.56
N LEU A 240 -5.32 10.74 -2.61
CA LEU A 240 -5.18 10.23 -3.97
C LEU A 240 -3.74 10.33 -4.45
N LEU A 241 -3.10 11.48 -4.22
CA LEU A 241 -1.69 11.70 -4.51
C LEU A 241 -0.81 10.76 -3.67
N PHE A 242 -1.08 10.68 -2.37
CA PHE A 242 -0.34 9.81 -1.43
C PHE A 242 -0.45 8.31 -1.78
N SER A 243 -1.68 7.80 -1.93
CA SER A 243 -1.98 6.42 -2.32
C SER A 243 -1.35 6.07 -3.67
N SER A 244 -1.23 7.04 -4.57
CA SER A 244 -0.64 6.78 -5.88
C SER A 244 0.85 6.50 -5.85
N MET A 245 1.53 7.11 -4.90
CA MET A 245 2.96 6.92 -4.65
C MET A 245 3.23 5.82 -3.60
N ASP A 246 2.20 5.44 -2.83
CA ASP A 246 2.21 4.36 -1.85
C ASP A 246 1.45 3.09 -2.29
N LEU A 247 1.30 2.91 -3.60
CA LEU A 247 1.03 1.58 -4.14
C LEU A 247 2.15 0.67 -3.67
N MET A 248 1.81 -0.27 -2.79
CA MET A 248 2.79 -1.13 -2.17
C MET A 248 3.57 -1.81 -3.29
N SER A 249 4.88 -1.53 -3.35
CA SER A 249 5.72 -2.22 -4.30
C SER A 249 5.61 -3.71 -3.94
N VAL A 250 5.14 -4.51 -4.89
CA VAL A 250 4.96 -5.97 -4.72
C VAL A 250 6.28 -6.66 -4.28
N ASN A 251 7.41 -5.94 -4.25
CA ASN A 251 8.74 -6.42 -3.85
C ASN A 251 9.54 -5.44 -2.94
N GLY A 252 8.89 -4.66 -2.08
CA GLY A 252 9.49 -3.97 -0.94
C GLY A 252 10.39 -2.73 -1.15
N ASN A 253 11.05 -2.48 -2.29
CA ASN A 253 12.16 -1.50 -2.32
C ASN A 253 12.08 -0.36 -3.36
N GLN A 254 10.97 -0.15 -4.07
CA GLN A 254 10.87 0.99 -5.00
C GLN A 254 9.49 1.65 -4.96
N THR A 255 9.46 2.95 -4.65
CA THR A 255 8.42 3.87 -5.13
C THR A 255 8.46 3.85 -6.65
N HIS A 256 7.57 3.08 -7.30
CA HIS A 256 7.37 3.24 -8.73
C HIS A 256 6.47 4.46 -8.95
N PHE A 257 7.07 5.64 -8.82
CA PHE A 257 6.75 6.66 -9.79
C PHE A 257 7.69 6.40 -10.96
N ASP A 258 7.26 5.54 -11.88
CA ASP A 258 7.94 5.49 -13.16
C ASP A 258 7.71 6.87 -13.79
N SER A 259 8.76 7.69 -13.85
CA SER A 259 8.73 8.98 -14.55
C SER A 259 8.37 8.82 -16.03
N LYS A 260 8.31 7.57 -16.54
CA LYS A 260 7.82 7.20 -17.86
C LYS A 260 6.36 6.76 -17.90
N ARG A 261 5.70 6.56 -16.75
CA ARG A 261 4.25 6.29 -16.66
C ARG A 261 3.49 7.61 -16.60
N SER A 262 2.37 7.64 -17.32
CA SER A 262 1.54 8.83 -17.54
C SER A 262 0.97 9.52 -16.31
N CYS A 263 0.88 8.82 -15.17
CA CYS A 263 0.31 9.39 -13.95
C CYS A 263 1.20 10.50 -13.39
N HIS A 264 2.53 10.45 -13.58
CA HIS A 264 3.42 11.56 -13.23
C HIS A 264 3.06 12.85 -13.96
N ALA A 265 2.91 12.79 -15.28
CA ALA A 265 2.53 13.96 -16.07
C ALA A 265 1.17 14.53 -15.66
N ALA A 266 0.23 13.64 -15.33
CA ALA A 266 -1.09 14.01 -14.81
C ALA A 266 -1.02 14.72 -13.46
N TYR A 267 -0.33 14.15 -12.48
CA TYR A 267 -0.16 14.74 -11.16
C TYR A 267 0.65 16.06 -11.23
N LEU A 268 1.70 16.10 -12.05
CA LEU A 268 2.49 17.30 -12.31
C LEU A 268 1.65 18.42 -12.91
N TYR A 269 0.75 18.08 -13.83
CA TYR A 269 -0.11 19.05 -14.49
C TYR A 269 -1.19 19.61 -13.53
N VAL A 270 -1.85 18.74 -12.75
CA VAL A 270 -2.90 19.13 -11.79
C VAL A 270 -2.33 19.89 -10.59
N TYR A 271 -1.30 19.34 -9.95
CA TYR A 271 -0.79 19.84 -8.67
C TYR A 271 0.47 20.70 -8.81
N GLY A 272 1.15 20.67 -9.95
CA GLY A 272 2.41 21.37 -10.14
C GLY A 272 3.62 20.60 -9.59
N GLN A 273 4.80 21.08 -9.98
CA GLN A 273 6.06 20.41 -9.67
C GLN A 273 6.40 20.48 -8.17
N ASP A 274 6.23 21.65 -7.56
CA ASP A 274 6.62 21.87 -6.16
C ASP A 274 5.81 20.99 -5.19
N LEU A 275 4.49 20.92 -5.39
CA LEU A 275 3.62 20.06 -4.56
C LEU A 275 3.92 18.58 -4.79
N LEU A 276 4.20 18.18 -6.04
CA LEU A 276 4.54 16.79 -6.34
C LEU A 276 5.84 16.36 -5.65
N LEU A 277 6.90 17.19 -5.72
CA LEU A 277 8.16 16.95 -5.03
C LEU A 277 7.99 16.90 -3.52
N ARG A 278 7.16 17.78 -2.96
CA ARG A 278 6.86 17.79 -1.53
C ARG A 278 6.09 16.54 -1.10
N ALA A 279 5.14 16.07 -1.92
CA ALA A 279 4.42 14.83 -1.67
C ALA A 279 5.35 13.61 -1.71
N GLU A 280 6.27 13.55 -2.68
CA GLU A 280 7.30 12.50 -2.78
C GLU A 280 8.19 12.48 -1.53
N TYR A 281 8.62 13.66 -1.06
CA TYR A 281 9.42 13.80 0.17
C TYR A 281 8.68 13.26 1.40
N LEU A 282 7.42 13.66 1.60
CA LEU A 282 6.62 13.22 2.75
C LEU A 282 6.42 11.69 2.74
N ILE A 283 6.19 11.10 1.58
CA ILE A 283 6.03 9.66 1.43
C ILE A 283 7.32 8.92 1.72
N GLN A 284 8.44 9.42 1.20
CA GLN A 284 9.73 8.80 1.44
C GLN A 284 10.12 8.88 2.92
N LYS A 285 9.83 10.02 3.57
CA LYS A 285 10.03 10.23 5.00
C LYS A 285 9.21 9.24 5.82
N LEU A 286 7.91 9.10 5.53
CA LEU A 286 7.07 8.11 6.21
C LEU A 286 7.57 6.68 5.98
N LYS A 287 7.89 6.29 4.73
CA LYS A 287 8.39 4.95 4.40
C LYS A 287 9.66 4.58 5.16
N HIS A 288 10.60 5.52 5.26
CA HIS A 288 11.81 5.33 6.05
C HIS A 288 11.52 5.23 7.54
N LEU A 289 10.58 6.02 8.04
CA LEU A 289 10.19 5.99 9.45
C LEU A 289 9.58 4.64 9.86
N ILE A 290 8.76 4.05 9.00
CA ILE A 290 7.99 2.83 9.30
C ILE A 290 8.65 1.54 8.78
N ASP A 291 9.89 1.63 8.28
CA ASP A 291 10.62 0.51 7.65
C ASP A 291 9.78 -0.24 6.60
N PHE A 292 9.05 0.52 5.77
CA PHE A 292 8.16 0.01 4.73
C PHE A 292 7.07 -0.95 5.24
N ASP A 293 6.69 -0.91 6.53
CA ASP A 293 5.62 -1.75 7.06
C ASP A 293 4.27 -1.36 6.42
N PRO A 294 3.66 -2.28 5.66
CA PRO A 294 2.42 -2.01 4.94
C PRO A 294 1.23 -1.78 5.87
N ALA A 295 1.18 -2.46 7.02
CA ALA A 295 0.08 -2.32 7.97
C ALA A 295 0.10 -0.92 8.59
N ILE A 296 1.29 -0.46 9.01
CA ILE A 296 1.47 0.91 9.53
C ILE A 296 1.02 1.93 8.49
N SER A 297 1.48 1.80 7.23
CA SER A 297 1.11 2.74 6.18
C SER A 297 -0.41 2.82 5.98
N LYS A 298 -1.12 1.68 5.92
CA LYS A 298 -2.57 1.69 5.68
C LYS A 298 -3.36 2.20 6.88
N ILE A 299 -2.91 1.93 8.11
CA ILE A 299 -3.51 2.55 9.30
C ILE A 299 -3.31 4.07 9.28
N VAL A 300 -2.11 4.56 8.91
CA VAL A 300 -1.84 6.00 8.78
C VAL A 300 -2.71 6.64 7.71
N GLN A 301 -2.98 5.97 6.58
CA GLN A 301 -3.91 6.47 5.55
C GLN A 301 -5.35 6.58 6.08
N ILE A 302 -5.80 5.64 6.90
CA ILE A 302 -7.12 5.71 7.55
C ILE A 302 -7.17 6.86 8.54
N ILE A 303 -6.14 7.02 9.37
CA ILE A 303 -6.03 8.14 10.31
C ILE A 303 -6.10 9.46 9.53
N LEU A 304 -5.29 9.62 8.49
CA LEU A 304 -5.29 10.79 7.62
C LEU A 304 -6.66 11.07 6.98
N PHE A 305 -7.37 10.04 6.51
CA PHE A 305 -8.71 10.20 5.95
C PHE A 305 -9.72 10.73 6.97
N LEU A 306 -9.57 10.33 8.24
CA LEU A 306 -10.36 10.82 9.37
C LEU A 306 -9.83 12.13 9.96
N SER A 307 -8.74 12.69 9.41
CA SER A 307 -8.07 13.90 9.88
C SER A 307 -8.30 15.06 8.90
N PRO A 308 -9.45 15.76 8.94
CA PRO A 308 -9.64 16.96 8.12
C PRO A 308 -8.47 17.93 8.25
N SER A 309 -8.03 18.52 7.13
CA SER A 309 -6.95 19.51 7.12
C SER A 309 -7.27 20.65 8.09
N LEU A 310 -6.27 21.08 8.88
CA LEU A 310 -6.42 22.13 9.91
C LEU A 310 -6.94 23.47 9.37
N LEU A 311 -6.90 23.67 8.05
CA LEU A 311 -7.19 24.90 7.36
C LEU A 311 -8.55 24.92 6.63
N THR A 312 -9.44 23.94 6.84
CA THR A 312 -10.76 23.88 6.16
C THR A 312 -11.76 24.97 6.56
N ASN A 313 -11.31 26.03 7.24
CA ASN A 313 -12.09 27.22 7.58
C ASN A 313 -12.06 28.29 6.48
N TYR A 314 -11.81 27.93 5.23
CA TYR A 314 -12.00 28.83 4.10
C TYR A 314 -13.52 29.02 3.88
N ASP A 315 -14.03 30.15 4.39
CA ASP A 315 -15.40 30.66 4.27
C ASP A 315 -16.53 29.72 4.72
N ALA A 316 -16.89 29.84 6.00
CA ALA A 316 -18.09 29.25 6.62
C ALA A 316 -19.41 29.61 5.89
N ASN A 317 -19.40 30.59 4.99
CA ASN A 317 -20.57 31.04 4.24
C ASN A 317 -20.81 30.27 2.92
N TYR A 318 -19.84 29.49 2.42
CA TYR A 318 -19.96 28.78 1.13
C TYR A 318 -19.84 27.26 1.21
N TYR A 319 -19.33 26.71 2.32
CA TYR A 319 -19.11 25.27 2.46
C TYR A 319 -19.98 24.64 3.53
N TYR A 320 -20.44 23.41 3.24
CA TYR A 320 -21.16 22.58 4.20
C TYR A 320 -20.29 22.31 5.43
N GLN A 321 -20.85 22.53 6.62
CA GLN A 321 -20.22 22.23 7.89
C GLN A 321 -20.91 21.03 8.57
N PRO A 322 -20.16 19.99 8.95
CA PRO A 322 -20.71 18.85 9.68
C PRO A 322 -21.12 19.27 11.11
N SER A 323 -22.04 18.51 11.70
CA SER A 323 -22.47 18.75 13.09
C SER A 323 -21.35 18.44 14.09
N GLU A 324 -21.40 19.05 15.28
CA GLU A 324 -20.46 18.71 16.37
C GLU A 324 -20.48 17.22 16.71
N LYS A 325 -21.65 16.59 16.66
CA LYS A 325 -21.78 15.14 16.84
C LYS A 325 -21.01 14.38 15.77
N THR A 326 -21.18 14.73 14.49
CA THR A 326 -20.45 14.12 13.37
C THR A 326 -18.94 14.22 13.58
N ILE A 327 -18.45 15.40 14.00
CA ILE A 327 -17.03 15.62 14.29
C ILE A 327 -16.57 14.72 15.43
N SER A 328 -17.35 14.63 16.51
CA SER A 328 -17.07 13.74 17.64
C SER A 328 -16.98 12.27 17.21
N ASP A 329 -17.91 11.81 16.37
CA ASP A 329 -17.94 10.42 15.89
C ASP A 329 -16.71 10.11 15.01
N ILE A 330 -16.27 11.07 14.18
CA ILE A 330 -15.05 10.95 13.35
C ILE A 330 -13.80 10.85 14.23
N VAL A 331 -13.68 11.72 15.24
CA VAL A 331 -12.55 11.70 16.18
C VAL A 331 -12.51 10.39 16.97
N GLN A 332 -13.68 9.91 17.43
CA GLN A 332 -13.76 8.62 18.13
C GLN A 332 -13.31 7.46 17.23
N ALA A 333 -13.71 7.46 15.96
CA ALA A 333 -13.24 6.45 15.02
C ALA A 333 -11.74 6.56 14.75
N GLN A 334 -11.20 7.78 14.62
CA GLN A 334 -9.76 8.01 14.44
C GLN A 334 -8.96 7.46 15.63
N GLU A 335 -9.45 7.68 16.86
CA GLU A 335 -8.83 7.17 18.09
C GLU A 335 -8.73 5.64 18.08
N GLN A 336 -9.74 4.92 17.57
CA GLN A 336 -9.69 3.47 17.44
C GLN A 336 -8.50 3.00 16.58
N TYR A 337 -8.24 3.68 15.46
CA TYR A 337 -7.11 3.34 14.59
C TYR A 337 -5.75 3.75 15.18
N ILE A 338 -5.70 4.85 15.93
CA ILE A 338 -4.50 5.24 16.70
C ILE A 338 -4.19 4.18 17.75
N ASN A 339 -5.19 3.63 18.44
CA ASN A 339 -5.02 2.57 19.42
C ASN A 339 -4.56 1.24 18.79
N ILE A 340 -5.09 0.88 17.62
CA ILE A 340 -4.61 -0.29 16.86
C ILE A 340 -3.15 -0.06 16.43
N LEU A 341 -2.81 1.13 15.92
CA LEU A 341 -1.46 1.49 15.53
C LEU A 341 -0.50 1.38 16.72
N TRP A 342 -0.87 1.98 17.86
CA TRP A 342 -0.10 1.89 19.10
C TRP A 342 0.17 0.44 19.49
N SER A 343 -0.89 -0.38 19.60
CA SER A 343 -0.78 -1.78 20.00
C SER A 343 0.11 -2.58 19.04
N TYR A 344 -0.01 -2.32 17.73
CA TYR A 344 0.84 -2.92 16.70
C TYR A 344 2.31 -2.50 16.82
N LEU A 345 2.57 -1.21 17.05
CA LEU A 345 3.93 -0.68 17.23
C LEU A 345 4.61 -1.26 18.47
N ILE A 346 3.89 -1.39 19.59
CA ILE A 346 4.43 -2.02 20.81
C ILE A 346 4.71 -3.49 20.59
N TYR A 347 3.80 -4.21 19.93
CA TYR A 347 4.03 -5.60 19.57
C TYR A 347 5.27 -5.77 18.68
N ARG A 348 5.47 -4.87 17.71
CA ARG A 348 6.52 -5.02 16.69
C ARG A 348 7.89 -4.50 17.15
N HIS A 349 7.93 -3.41 17.90
CA HIS A 349 9.16 -2.67 18.22
C HIS A 349 9.46 -2.59 19.71
N GLY A 350 8.56 -3.09 20.58
CA GLY A 350 8.65 -2.94 22.03
C GLY A 350 8.19 -1.57 22.52
N HIS A 351 7.99 -1.43 23.83
CA HIS A 351 7.32 -0.26 24.42
C HIS A 351 8.01 1.08 24.07
N GLU A 352 9.31 1.18 24.35
CA GLU A 352 10.06 2.43 24.20
C GLU A 352 10.18 2.87 22.73
N ASN A 353 10.55 1.96 21.82
CA ASN A 353 10.67 2.29 20.41
C ASN A 353 9.30 2.49 19.76
N GLY A 354 8.28 1.72 20.16
CA GLY A 354 6.91 1.91 19.70
C GLY A 354 6.37 3.30 20.04
N GLN A 355 6.69 3.82 21.23
CA GLN A 355 6.36 5.20 21.63
C GLN A 355 7.07 6.24 20.79
N LYS A 356 8.39 6.09 20.58
CA LYS A 356 9.15 7.02 19.72
C LYS A 356 8.61 7.02 18.29
N LEU A 357 8.29 5.84 17.75
CA LEU A 357 7.71 5.70 16.41
C LEU A 357 6.32 6.32 16.34
N LEU A 358 5.44 6.08 17.32
CA LEU A 358 4.11 6.68 17.34
C LEU A 358 4.19 8.20 17.31
N MET A 359 5.02 8.80 18.17
CA MET A 359 5.22 10.25 18.20
C MET A 359 5.73 10.80 16.85
N ALA A 360 6.69 10.12 16.24
CA ALA A 360 7.21 10.51 14.93
C ALA A 360 6.17 10.36 13.82
N ILE A 361 5.34 9.30 13.86
CA ILE A 361 4.24 9.08 12.91
C ILE A 361 3.17 10.16 13.08
N MET A 362 2.81 10.53 14.31
CA MET A 362 1.86 11.64 14.55
C MET A 362 2.41 12.98 14.04
N GLY A 363 3.71 13.24 14.20
CA GLY A 363 4.38 14.38 13.57
C GLY A 363 4.27 14.35 12.04
N GLN A 364 4.42 13.18 11.43
CA GLN A 364 4.17 13.01 9.99
C GLN A 364 2.71 13.26 9.61
N VAL A 365 1.74 12.79 10.38
CA VAL A 365 0.31 13.03 10.12
C VAL A 365 0.03 14.53 10.05
N LEU A 366 0.55 15.32 10.99
CA LEU A 366 0.41 16.78 10.99
C LEU A 366 1.06 17.44 9.76
N GLU A 367 2.26 17.00 9.36
CA GLU A 367 2.92 17.48 8.14
C GLU A 367 2.09 17.18 6.88
N HIS A 368 1.45 16.01 6.82
CA HIS A 368 0.56 15.62 5.70
C HIS A 368 -0.74 16.43 5.69
N GLN A 369 -1.32 16.75 6.86
CA GLN A 369 -2.50 17.63 6.93
C GLN A 369 -2.19 19.05 6.44
N ASN A 370 -1.04 19.62 6.82
CA ASN A 370 -0.59 20.92 6.31
C ASN A 370 -0.39 20.87 4.79
N PHE A 371 0.20 19.79 4.29
CA PHE A 371 0.34 19.58 2.85
C PHE A 371 -1.01 19.47 2.13
N GLY A 372 -2.01 18.80 2.73
CA GLY A 372 -3.37 18.75 2.18
C GLY A 372 -3.97 20.14 1.96
N ALA A 373 -3.77 21.06 2.90
CA ALA A 373 -4.21 22.44 2.74
C ALA A 373 -3.49 23.20 1.61
N ASP A 374 -2.19 22.98 1.43
CA ASP A 374 -1.44 23.54 0.31
C ASP A 374 -1.94 23.01 -1.03
N VAL A 375 -2.36 21.74 -1.07
CA VAL A 375 -3.00 21.12 -2.23
C VAL A 375 -4.35 21.77 -2.54
N ASP A 376 -5.21 21.95 -1.53
CA ASP A 376 -6.51 22.63 -1.70
C ASP A 376 -6.33 24.04 -2.27
N LYS A 377 -5.40 24.82 -1.70
CA LYS A 377 -5.06 26.15 -2.20
C LYS A 377 -4.62 26.11 -3.67
N SER A 378 -3.73 25.19 -4.02
CA SER A 378 -3.28 25.06 -5.41
C SER A 378 -4.38 24.62 -6.37
N LEU A 379 -5.33 23.79 -5.94
CA LEU A 379 -6.47 23.39 -6.79
C LEU A 379 -7.39 24.58 -7.06
N LEU A 380 -7.63 25.43 -6.06
CA LEU A 380 -8.40 26.67 -6.22
C LEU A 380 -7.73 27.65 -7.19
N GLU A 381 -6.41 27.77 -7.15
CA GLU A 381 -5.64 28.67 -8.02
C GLU A 381 -5.50 28.16 -9.47
N ARG A 382 -5.62 26.84 -9.71
CA ARG A 382 -5.36 26.19 -11.01
C ARG A 382 -6.65 25.79 -11.75
N GLN A 383 -7.54 26.74 -11.96
CA GLN A 383 -8.76 26.50 -12.74
C GLN A 383 -8.50 26.36 -14.25
N PRO A 384 -9.27 25.53 -14.99
CA PRO A 384 -10.49 24.80 -14.59
C PRO A 384 -10.24 23.39 -14.01
N PHE A 385 -8.98 23.00 -13.77
CA PHE A 385 -8.65 21.62 -13.37
C PHE A 385 -8.98 21.33 -11.90
N GLY A 386 -8.93 22.35 -11.04
CA GLY A 386 -9.47 22.27 -9.68
C GLY A 386 -10.91 21.78 -9.69
N ASP A 387 -11.77 22.41 -10.49
CA ASP A 387 -13.18 22.04 -10.62
C ASP A 387 -13.37 20.61 -11.14
N LEU A 388 -12.50 20.14 -12.04
CA LEU A 388 -12.53 18.76 -12.53
C LEU A 388 -12.26 17.75 -11.41
N VAL A 389 -11.26 18.01 -10.57
CA VAL A 389 -10.93 17.17 -9.41
C VAL A 389 -12.06 17.19 -8.39
N TYR A 390 -12.60 18.38 -8.05
CA TYR A 390 -13.72 18.50 -7.13
C TYR A 390 -15.00 17.84 -7.67
N SER A 391 -15.27 17.96 -8.97
CA SER A 391 -16.40 17.30 -9.64
C SER A 391 -16.30 15.77 -9.61
N MET A 392 -15.09 15.21 -9.79
CA MET A 392 -14.90 13.77 -9.60
C MET A 392 -15.21 13.35 -8.15
N LEU A 393 -14.63 14.03 -7.16
CA LEU A 393 -14.86 13.74 -5.73
C LEU A 393 -16.35 13.81 -5.37
N MET A 394 -17.05 14.78 -5.95
CA MET A 394 -18.50 14.92 -5.83
C MET A 394 -19.27 13.68 -6.29
N SER A 395 -18.91 13.12 -7.44
CA SER A 395 -19.60 11.94 -7.97
C SER A 395 -19.41 10.70 -7.09
N PHE A 396 -18.25 10.56 -6.45
CA PHE A 396 -17.96 9.42 -5.55
C PHE A 396 -18.46 9.60 -4.12
N SER A 397 -18.81 10.82 -3.72
CA SER A 397 -19.37 11.06 -2.39
C SER A 397 -20.84 10.65 -2.23
N ARG A 398 -21.57 10.61 -3.35
CA ARG A 398 -23.02 10.36 -3.38
C ARG A 398 -23.38 8.87 -3.49
N ASN A 399 -22.44 8.05 -3.98
CA ASN A 399 -22.54 6.60 -4.09
C ASN A 399 -21.81 5.94 -2.92
#